data_AF-A0A529NQ12-F1
#
_entry.id   AF-A0A529NQ12-F1
#
_cell.length_a   1.000
_cell.length_b   1.000
_cell.length_c   1.000
_cell.angle_alpha   90.00
_cell.angle_beta   90.00
_cell.angle_gamma   90.00
#
_symmetry.space_group_name_H-M   'P 1'
#
loop_
_entity.id
_entity.type
_entity.pdbx_description
1 polymer ?
#
loop_
_entity_poly.entity_id
_entity_poly.type
_entity_poly.pdbx_seq_one_letter_code
_entity_poly.pdbx_strand_id
1 'polypeptide(L)'
;MNQQPNILSPKEAFKACFSAVAGYLGRPSAETVLFAGVPLSETRIEVDDIRHLAERIGLEVQEFSHRDFLRGRVDLPAILFRVSQLPVALLAEMQDGAYTT
;
A
#
# COMPACT_ATOMS: atom_id res chain seq x y z
N MET A 1 2.21 -5.28 -31.43
CA MET A 1 1.95 -5.69 -30.04
C MET A 1 1.40 -4.48 -29.31
N ASN A 2 0.07 -4.38 -29.19
CA ASN A 2 -0.57 -3.24 -28.52
C ASN A 2 -0.49 -3.48 -27.01
N GLN A 3 0.47 -2.84 -26.36
CA GLN A 3 0.44 -2.69 -24.91
C GLN A 3 -0.69 -1.68 -24.63
N GLN A 4 -1.92 -2.18 -24.38
CA GLN A 4 -2.92 -1.35 -23.72
C GLN A 4 -2.29 -0.85 -22.41
N PRO A 5 -2.34 0.45 -22.11
CA PRO A 5 -1.93 0.92 -20.80
C PRO A 5 -2.80 0.16 -19.80
N ASN A 6 -2.20 -0.71 -18.99
CA ASN A 6 -2.94 -1.46 -17.98
C ASN A 6 -3.50 -0.42 -17.02
N ILE A 7 -4.78 -0.08 -17.17
CA ILE A 7 -5.46 0.84 -16.26
C ILE A 7 -5.58 0.06 -14.95
N LEU A 8 -4.55 0.20 -14.12
CA LEU A 8 -4.52 -0.39 -12.78
C LEU A 8 -5.74 0.12 -12.03
N SER A 9 -6.63 -0.78 -11.63
CA SER A 9 -7.73 -0.41 -10.75
C SER A 9 -7.18 0.03 -9.39
N PRO A 10 -7.94 0.82 -8.59
CA PRO A 10 -7.55 1.14 -7.21
C PRO A 10 -7.17 -0.10 -6.39
N LYS A 11 -7.87 -1.20 -6.61
CA LYS A 11 -7.60 -2.50 -6.00
C LYS A 11 -6.27 -3.10 -6.44
N GLU A 12 -6.00 -3.15 -7.74
CA GLU A 12 -4.74 -3.70 -8.25
C GLU A 12 -3.54 -2.86 -7.79
N ALA A 13 -3.67 -1.53 -7.83
CA ALA A 13 -2.65 -0.63 -7.32
C ALA A 13 -2.41 -0.81 -5.82
N PHE A 14 -3.47 -0.96 -5.02
CA PHE A 14 -3.33 -1.25 -3.59
C PHE A 14 -2.63 -2.59 -3.35
N LYS A 15 -3.00 -3.65 -4.09
CA LYS A 15 -2.35 -4.97 -3.95
C LYS A 15 -0.87 -4.89 -4.26
N ALA A 16 -0.48 -4.17 -5.31
CA ALA A 16 0.92 -3.93 -5.63
C ALA A 16 1.65 -3.19 -4.48
N CYS A 17 1.05 -2.11 -3.96
CA CYS A 17 1.62 -1.33 -2.85
C CYS A 17 1.79 -2.17 -1.58
N PHE A 18 0.75 -2.92 -1.20
CA PHE A 18 0.77 -3.74 0.02
C PHE A 18 1.78 -4.88 -0.09
N SER A 19 1.88 -5.54 -1.26
CA SER A 19 2.91 -6.55 -1.52
C SER A 19 4.33 -5.97 -1.45
N ALA A 20 4.55 -4.76 -1.97
CA ALA A 20 5.84 -4.08 -1.89
C ALA A 20 6.22 -3.77 -0.43
N VAL A 21 5.29 -3.22 0.36
CA VAL A 21 5.49 -2.97 1.80
C VAL A 21 5.78 -4.26 2.55
N ALA A 22 4.99 -5.31 2.32
CA ALA A 22 5.20 -6.61 2.95
C ALA A 22 6.59 -7.19 2.62
N GLY A 23 6.98 -7.13 1.34
CA GLY A 23 8.29 -7.61 0.89
C GLY A 23 9.44 -6.81 1.49
N TYR A 24 9.30 -5.47 1.58
CA TYR A 24 10.27 -4.59 2.20
C TYR A 24 10.47 -4.92 3.70
N LEU A 25 9.39 -5.24 4.41
CA LEU A 25 9.42 -5.65 5.82
C LEU A 25 9.85 -7.12 6.04
N GLY A 26 10.24 -7.84 4.99
CA GLY A 26 10.64 -9.25 5.08
C GLY A 26 9.47 -10.19 5.41
N ARG A 27 8.23 -9.78 5.13
CA ARG A 27 7.03 -10.60 5.28
C ARG A 27 6.65 -11.28 3.96
N PRO A 28 5.83 -12.35 3.99
CA PRO A 28 5.30 -12.94 2.77
C PRO A 28 4.58 -11.89 1.90
N SER A 29 5.01 -11.73 0.66
CA SER A 29 4.48 -10.74 -0.29
C SER A 29 3.72 -11.34 -1.47
N ALA A 30 3.58 -12.67 -1.50
CA ALA A 30 2.86 -13.36 -2.56
C ALA A 30 1.37 -13.07 -2.50
N GLU A 31 0.78 -12.73 -3.65
CA GLU A 31 -0.62 -12.33 -3.75
C GLU A 31 -1.60 -13.38 -3.21
N THR A 32 -1.30 -14.65 -3.44
CA THR A 32 -2.09 -15.80 -2.95
C THR A 32 -2.02 -15.98 -1.43
N VAL A 33 -0.98 -15.47 -0.76
CA VAL A 33 -0.87 -15.52 0.70
C VAL A 33 -1.59 -14.32 1.30
N LEU A 34 -1.34 -13.15 0.73
CA LEU A 34 -1.85 -11.87 1.21
C LEU A 34 -3.36 -11.76 1.07
N PHE A 35 -3.90 -11.98 -0.14
CA PHE A 35 -5.26 -11.58 -0.47
C PHE A 35 -6.24 -12.74 -0.63
N ALA A 36 -5.80 -13.99 -0.47
CA ALA A 36 -6.69 -15.15 -0.62
C ALA A 36 -7.81 -15.13 0.43
N GLY A 37 -9.05 -15.11 -0.08
CA GLY A 37 -10.27 -15.10 0.73
C GLY A 37 -10.66 -13.72 1.28
N VAL A 38 -9.97 -12.65 0.92
CA VAL A 38 -10.29 -11.28 1.37
C VAL A 38 -11.02 -10.52 0.25
N PRO A 39 -12.31 -10.17 0.43
CA PRO A 39 -13.07 -9.45 -0.58
C PRO A 39 -12.69 -7.96 -0.59
N LEU A 40 -11.63 -7.60 -1.31
CA LEU A 40 -11.29 -6.20 -1.55
C LEU A 40 -12.21 -5.57 -2.58
N SER A 41 -12.76 -4.41 -2.23
CA SER A 41 -13.56 -3.56 -3.12
C SER A 41 -12.73 -3.08 -4.32
N GLU A 42 -13.38 -3.00 -5.48
CA GLU A 42 -12.75 -2.54 -6.74
C GLU A 42 -12.54 -1.02 -6.77
N THR A 43 -13.30 -0.27 -5.98
CA THR A 43 -13.37 1.21 -6.08
C THR A 43 -12.71 1.93 -4.92
N ARG A 44 -12.74 1.35 -3.71
CA ARG A 44 -12.24 1.97 -2.49
C ARG A 44 -11.73 0.92 -1.53
N ILE A 45 -10.52 1.13 -1.01
CA ILE A 45 -9.94 0.26 0.01
C ILE A 45 -10.27 0.86 1.37
N GLU A 46 -10.96 0.09 2.21
CA GLU A 46 -11.29 0.49 3.57
C GLU A 46 -10.16 0.12 4.53
N VAL A 47 -9.95 0.95 5.56
CA VAL A 47 -8.85 0.76 6.51
C VAL A 47 -8.94 -0.58 7.25
N ASP A 48 -10.15 -1.06 7.53
CA ASP A 48 -10.36 -2.34 8.20
C ASP A 48 -9.94 -3.53 7.32
N ASP A 49 -10.09 -3.44 5.99
CA ASP A 49 -9.56 -4.46 5.07
C ASP A 49 -8.02 -4.49 5.14
N ILE A 50 -7.38 -3.32 5.23
CA ILE A 50 -5.93 -3.20 5.34
C ILE A 50 -5.45 -3.82 6.66
N ARG A 51 -6.15 -3.55 7.78
CA ARG A 51 -5.84 -4.14 9.09
C ARG A 51 -5.93 -5.67 9.05
N HIS A 52 -7.03 -6.22 8.51
CA HIS A 52 -7.18 -7.66 8.38
C HIS A 52 -6.07 -8.30 7.51
N LEU A 53 -5.65 -7.63 6.43
CA LEU A 53 -4.55 -8.10 5.60
C LEU A 53 -3.20 -8.07 6.33
N ALA A 54 -2.94 -7.01 7.10
CA ALA A 54 -1.71 -6.85 7.87
C ALA A 54 -1.59 -7.86 9.01
N GLU A 55 -2.67 -8.11 9.74
CA GLU A 55 -2.71 -9.09 10.84
C GLU A 55 -2.30 -10.49 10.37
N ARG A 56 -2.71 -10.88 9.15
CA ARG A 56 -2.37 -12.19 8.56
C ARG A 56 -0.87 -12.42 8.37
N ILE A 57 -0.10 -11.35 8.20
CA ILE A 57 1.36 -11.38 8.07
C ILE A 57 2.08 -10.87 9.31
N GLY A 58 1.36 -10.71 10.43
CA GLY A 58 1.91 -10.26 11.71
C GLY A 58 2.39 -8.82 11.69
N LEU A 59 1.67 -7.94 10.98
CA LEU A 59 1.90 -6.50 10.96
C LEU A 59 0.74 -5.77 11.63
N GLU A 60 1.06 -4.61 12.21
CA GLU A 60 0.10 -3.65 12.75
C GLU A 60 -0.03 -2.47 11.77
N VAL A 61 -1.24 -1.91 11.64
CA VAL A 61 -1.50 -0.77 10.76
C VAL A 61 -1.81 0.45 11.60
N GLN A 62 -1.01 1.49 11.40
CA GLN A 62 -1.28 2.81 11.96
C GLN A 62 -1.77 3.74 10.85
N GLU A 63 -2.86 4.47 11.16
CA GLU A 63 -3.43 5.45 10.24
C GLU A 63 -2.88 6.84 10.58
N PHE A 64 -2.41 7.55 9.56
CA PHE A 64 -1.86 8.89 9.70
C PHE A 64 -2.70 9.89 8.93
N SER A 65 -2.93 11.07 9.52
CA SER A 65 -3.65 12.13 8.82
C SER A 65 -2.74 12.85 7.83
N HIS A 66 -3.33 13.56 6.86
CA HIS A 66 -2.59 14.41 5.94
C HIS A 66 -1.69 15.43 6.65
N ARG A 67 -2.14 15.95 7.81
CA ARG A 67 -1.36 16.88 8.63
C ARG A 67 -0.12 16.24 9.24
N ASP A 68 -0.20 14.96 9.62
CA ASP A 68 0.95 14.24 10.19
C ASP A 68 1.99 13.97 9.10
N PHE A 69 1.54 13.62 7.89
CA PHE A 69 2.39 13.49 6.70
C PHE A 69 3.15 14.78 6.38
N LEU A 70 2.45 15.92 6.30
CA LEU A 70 3.09 17.23 6.04
C LEU A 70 4.11 17.65 7.13
N ARG A 71 4.03 17.07 8.33
CA ARG A 71 4.96 17.34 9.44
C ARG A 71 6.09 16.32 9.54
N GLY A 72 6.18 15.36 8.61
CA GLY A 72 7.16 14.27 8.66
C GLY A 72 6.96 13.33 9.85
N ARG A 73 5.73 13.20 10.35
CA ARG A 73 5.38 12.34 11.50
C ARG A 73 4.70 11.07 11.05
N VAL A 74 5.27 10.42 10.05
CA VAL A 74 4.78 9.17 9.49
C VAL A 74 5.93 8.19 9.50
N ASP A 75 5.67 7.00 10.00
CA ASP A 75 6.64 5.91 9.99
C ASP A 75 6.66 5.24 8.62
N LEU A 76 7.85 4.95 8.12
CA LEU A 76 8.05 4.20 6.88
C LEU A 76 8.31 2.72 7.19
N PRO A 77 7.88 1.79 6.31
CA PRO A 77 7.16 2.02 5.06
C PRO A 77 5.67 2.38 5.25
N ALA A 78 5.10 3.15 4.34
CA ALA A 78 3.70 3.61 4.37
C ALA A 78 3.00 3.45 3.02
N ILE A 79 1.66 3.38 3.01
CA ILE A 79 0.85 3.46 1.78
C ILE A 79 0.11 4.79 1.76
N LEU A 80 0.39 5.62 0.77
CA LEU A 80 -0.24 6.93 0.60
C LEU A 80 -1.48 6.81 -0.30
N PHE A 81 -2.66 7.03 0.27
CA PHE A 81 -3.91 7.14 -0.47
C PHE A 81 -4.15 8.60 -0.88
N ARG A 82 -4.43 8.82 -2.17
CA ARG A 82 -4.56 10.15 -2.77
C ARG A 82 -5.94 10.31 -3.41
N VAL A 83 -6.51 11.51 -3.32
CA VAL A 83 -7.82 11.80 -3.91
C VAL A 83 -7.73 11.67 -5.43
N SER A 84 -8.60 10.84 -6.00
CA SER A 84 -8.71 10.59 -7.45
C SER A 84 -7.42 10.07 -8.11
N GLN A 85 -6.50 9.50 -7.34
CA GLN A 85 -5.25 8.93 -7.84
C GLN A 85 -5.00 7.57 -7.22
N LEU A 86 -4.20 6.75 -7.90
CA LEU A 86 -3.81 5.44 -7.39
C LEU A 86 -2.92 5.58 -6.15
N PRO A 87 -3.06 4.65 -5.18
CA PRO A 87 -2.20 4.60 -4.01
C PRO A 87 -0.74 4.39 -4.42
N VAL A 88 0.17 4.84 -3.56
CA VAL A 88 1.62 4.69 -3.76
C VAL A 88 2.23 4.15 -2.48
N ALA A 89 3.09 3.13 -2.59
CA ALA A 89 3.92 2.67 -1.49
C ALA A 89 5.11 3.62 -1.32
N LEU A 90 5.40 4.01 -0.09
CA LEU A 90 6.57 4.76 0.32
C LEU A 90 7.41 3.83 1.18
N LEU A 91 8.49 3.28 0.65
CA LEU A 91 9.29 2.25 1.33
C LEU A 91 10.37 2.85 2.22
N ALA A 92 11.14 3.81 1.68
CA ALA A 92 12.22 4.49 2.37
C ALA A 92 12.43 5.88 1.79
N GLU A 93 12.80 6.85 2.62
CA GLU A 93 13.23 8.17 2.17
C GLU A 93 14.71 8.12 1.73
N MET A 94 15.00 8.75 0.60
CA MET A 94 16.34 8.91 0.03
C MET A 94 16.98 10.21 0.53
N GLN A 95 18.30 10.35 0.35
CA GLN A 95 19.06 11.51 0.86
C GLN A 95 18.65 12.86 0.25
N ASP A 96 17.95 12.85 -0.88
CA ASP A 96 17.43 14.02 -1.58
C ASP A 96 15.96 14.34 -1.23
N GLY A 97 15.35 13.59 -0.29
CA GLY A 97 13.95 13.71 0.08
C GLY A 97 12.98 13.00 -0.87
N ALA A 98 13.49 12.24 -1.87
CA ALA A 98 12.67 11.35 -2.67
C ALA A 98 12.31 10.08 -1.88
N TYR A 99 11.31 9.32 -2.35
CA TYR A 99 10.92 8.05 -1.75
C TYR A 99 11.17 6.89 -2.71
N THR A 100 11.66 5.79 -2.16
CA THR A 100 11.63 4.49 -2.84
C THR A 100 10.19 4.00 -2.83
N THR A 101 9.66 3.55 -3.98
CA THR A 101 8.27 3.11 -4.14
C THR A 101 8.17 1.72 -4.73
#